data_AF-A0AAU3PZH0-F1
#
_entry.id   AF-A0AAU3PZH0-F1
#
_cell.length_a   1.000
_cell.length_b   1.000
_cell.length_c   1.000
_cell.angle_alpha   90.00
_cell.angle_beta   90.00
_cell.angle_gamma   90.00
#
_symmetry.space_group_name_H-M   'P 1'
#
loop_
_entity.id
_entity.type
_entity.pdbx_description
1 polymer ?
#
loop_
_entity_poly.entity_id
_entity_poly.type
_entity_poly.pdbx_seq_one_letter_code
_entity_poly.pdbx_strand_id
1 'polypeptide(L)'
;MTRRYSERLTDDQRADLTHKLGNLLLLNHRKNAQANNYDYATKKGKYFKTSTGSAVFALTTQVLGYSEWTPEAIEARQEQLTGLLAKEWKLI
;
A
#
# COMPACT_ATOMS: atom_id res chain seq x y z
N MET A 1 2.58 4.63 10.31
CA MET A 1 3.56 5.05 9.28
C MET A 1 4.97 4.88 9.81
N THR A 2 5.97 4.62 8.97
CA THR A 2 7.37 4.54 9.42
C THR A 2 8.17 5.80 9.15
N ARG A 3 9.26 6.00 9.89
CA ARG A 3 10.17 7.16 9.81
C ARG A 3 10.62 7.54 8.39
N ARG A 4 10.78 6.55 7.49
CA ARG A 4 11.14 6.78 6.07
C ARG A 4 9.97 7.15 5.13
N TYR A 5 8.72 6.98 5.57
CA TYR A 5 7.54 7.46 4.84
C TYR A 5 7.39 8.97 4.98
N SER A 6 7.69 9.50 6.17
CA SER A 6 7.72 10.95 6.45
C SER A 6 8.90 11.68 5.79
N GLU A 7 9.98 10.98 5.46
CA GLU A 7 11.15 11.59 4.81
C GLU A 7 10.99 11.72 3.28
N ARG A 8 10.01 11.04 2.67
CA ARG A 8 9.83 10.95 1.21
C ARG A 8 8.63 11.72 0.67
N LEU A 9 7.79 12.23 1.56
CA LEU A 9 6.56 12.95 1.23
C LEU A 9 6.54 14.25 2.00
N THR A 10 6.29 15.36 1.29
CA THR A 10 5.99 16.65 1.94
C THR A 10 4.72 16.55 2.77
N ASP A 11 4.51 17.48 3.69
CA ASP A 11 3.32 17.51 4.54
C ASP A 11 2.04 17.57 3.71
N ASP A 12 2.05 18.37 2.65
CA ASP A 12 0.95 18.49 1.69
C ASP A 12 0.71 17.17 0.93
N GLN A 13 1.77 16.53 0.43
CA GLN A 13 1.65 15.22 -0.23
C GLN A 13 1.14 14.15 0.72
N ARG A 14 1.52 14.20 2.01
CA ARG A 14 1.00 13.28 3.02
C ARG A 14 -0.50 13.50 3.24
N ALA A 15 -0.93 14.75 3.37
CA ALA A 15 -2.33 15.08 3.55
C ALA A 15 -3.19 14.56 2.39
N ASP A 16 -2.72 14.74 1.15
CA ASP A 16 -3.43 14.29 -0.06
C ASP A 16 -3.40 12.76 -0.24
N LEU A 17 -2.23 12.12 -0.11
CA LEU A 17 -2.04 10.72 -0.50
C LEU A 17 -2.42 9.72 0.60
N THR A 18 -2.51 10.13 1.87
CA THR A 18 -2.74 9.20 3.00
C THR A 18 -3.99 8.36 2.82
N HIS A 19 -5.06 8.96 2.28
CA HIS A 19 -6.38 8.32 2.17
C HIS A 19 -6.70 7.80 0.77
N LYS A 20 -5.76 7.93 -0.19
CA LYS A 20 -5.97 7.40 -1.55
C LYS A 20 -5.89 5.88 -1.56
N LEU A 21 -6.79 5.25 -2.31
CA LEU A 21 -6.83 3.80 -2.52
C LEU A 21 -5.49 3.24 -3.00
N GLY A 22 -4.79 3.97 -3.87
CA GLY A 22 -3.44 3.67 -4.33
C GLY A 22 -2.41 3.53 -3.20
N ASN A 23 -2.62 4.21 -2.08
CA ASN A 23 -1.75 4.16 -0.90
C ASN A 23 -2.24 3.17 0.19
N LEU A 24 -3.44 2.61 0.03
CA LEU A 24 -4.02 1.66 0.99
C LEU A 24 -3.69 0.21 0.63
N LEU A 25 -3.46 -0.60 1.67
CA LEU A 25 -3.15 -2.02 1.59
C LEU A 25 -4.14 -2.81 2.43
N LEU A 26 -4.75 -3.84 1.83
CA LEU A 26 -5.62 -4.78 2.54
C LEU A 26 -4.77 -5.75 3.39
N LEU A 27 -4.76 -5.54 4.69
CA LEU A 27 -4.06 -6.40 5.64
C LEU A 27 -5.06 -7.07 6.57
N ASN A 28 -4.76 -8.28 7.00
CA ASN A 28 -5.50 -8.87 8.10
C ASN A 28 -5.24 -8.06 9.39
N HIS A 29 -6.23 -8.02 10.29
CA HIS A 29 -6.21 -7.21 11.50
C HIS A 29 -4.96 -7.46 12.37
N ARG A 30 -4.57 -8.73 12.53
CA ARG A 30 -3.40 -9.15 13.32
C ARG A 30 -2.09 -8.59 12.72
N LYS A 31 -1.93 -8.60 11.41
CA LYS A 31 -0.75 -8.08 10.69
C LYS A 31 -0.72 -6.56 10.64
N ASN A 32 -1.88 -5.91 10.56
CA ASN A 32 -1.97 -4.46 10.65
C ASN A 32 -1.50 -3.97 12.04
N ALA A 33 -1.94 -4.64 13.10
CA ALA A 33 -1.47 -4.37 14.46
C ALA A 33 0.04 -4.63 14.63
N GLN A 34 0.55 -5.74 14.08
CA GLN A 34 1.98 -6.06 14.08
C GLN A 34 2.83 -5.13 13.20
N ALA A 35 2.23 -4.37 12.28
CA ALA A 35 2.95 -3.52 11.35
C ALA A 35 3.33 -2.14 11.89
N ASN A 36 2.83 -1.78 13.08
CA ASN A 36 3.13 -0.49 13.65
C ASN A 36 4.65 -0.36 13.88
N ASN A 37 5.21 0.76 13.42
CA ASN A 37 6.62 1.16 13.50
C ASN A 37 7.67 0.43 12.65
N TYR A 38 7.33 -0.52 11.77
CA TYR A 38 8.34 -1.14 10.88
C TYR A 38 8.57 -0.39 9.57
N ASP A 39 9.82 -0.31 9.10
CA ASP A 39 10.16 0.35 7.83
C ASP A 39 9.58 -0.40 6.63
N TYR A 40 9.49 0.27 5.47
CA TYR A 40 8.87 -0.28 4.27
C TYR A 40 9.50 -1.62 3.84
N ALA A 41 10.83 -1.75 3.93
CA ALA A 41 11.53 -2.99 3.59
C ALA A 41 11.21 -4.13 4.57
N THR A 42 11.16 -3.83 5.87
CA THR A 42 10.81 -4.77 6.94
C THR A 42 9.35 -5.20 6.84
N LYS A 43 8.45 -4.28 6.50
CA LYS A 43 7.04 -4.55 6.20
C LYS A 43 6.91 -5.48 4.99
N LYS A 44 7.62 -5.21 3.90
CA LYS A 44 7.70 -6.06 2.70
C LYS A 44 8.18 -7.48 3.03
N GLY A 45 9.11 -7.65 3.96
CA GLY A 45 9.48 -8.98 4.46
C GLY A 45 8.37 -9.64 5.28
N LYS A 46 7.82 -8.93 6.28
CA LYS A 46 6.88 -9.48 7.28
C LYS A 46 5.47 -9.78 6.75
N TYR A 47 5.03 -9.06 5.72
CA TYR A 47 3.73 -9.29 5.10
C TYR A 47 3.72 -10.54 4.21
N PHE A 48 4.87 -10.92 3.66
CA PHE A 48 4.95 -11.92 2.60
C PHE A 48 5.81 -13.16 2.92
N LYS A 49 6.60 -13.17 4.02
CA LYS A 49 7.47 -14.30 4.40
C LYS A 49 6.99 -15.23 5.54
N THR A 50 5.79 -15.09 6.09
CA THR A 50 5.37 -15.99 7.20
C THR A 50 4.52 -17.17 6.73
N SER A 51 4.95 -18.38 7.11
CA SER A 51 4.29 -19.69 6.97
C SER A 51 2.92 -19.83 7.65
N THR A 52 2.36 -18.75 8.20
CA THR A 52 1.17 -18.77 9.07
C THR A 52 0.05 -17.82 8.61
N GLY A 53 -0.10 -17.69 7.28
CA GLY A 53 -1.12 -16.84 6.64
C GLY A 53 -0.54 -15.49 6.25
N SER A 54 -0.06 -15.39 5.00
CA SER A 54 0.31 -14.15 4.34
C SER A 54 -0.90 -13.22 4.21
N ALA A 55 -0.69 -11.94 3.91
CA ALA A 55 -1.79 -11.10 3.45
C ALA A 55 -2.27 -11.66 2.09
N VAL A 56 -3.26 -12.55 2.09
CA VAL A 56 -3.76 -13.26 0.91
C VAL A 56 -4.76 -12.39 0.14
N PHE A 57 -4.32 -11.22 -0.31
CA PHE A 57 -5.06 -10.48 -1.34
C PHE A 57 -4.10 -10.21 -2.49
N ALA A 58 -4.44 -10.67 -3.69
CA ALA A 58 -3.64 -10.45 -4.89
C ALA A 58 -3.36 -8.94 -5.13
N LEU A 59 -4.29 -8.08 -4.73
CA LEU A 59 -4.13 -6.62 -4.78
C LEU A 59 -3.01 -6.07 -3.88
N THR A 60 -2.67 -6.80 -2.80
CA THR A 60 -1.57 -6.43 -1.90
C THR A 60 -0.23 -7.03 -2.30
N THR A 61 -0.22 -8.19 -2.98
CA THR A 61 1.03 -8.77 -3.49
C THR A 61 1.63 -7.93 -4.62
N GLN A 62 0.81 -7.20 -5.40
CA GLN A 62 1.31 -6.26 -6.42
C GLN A 62 2.26 -5.20 -5.86
N VAL A 63 2.08 -4.78 -4.61
CA VAL A 63 2.97 -3.81 -3.95
C VAL A 63 4.38 -4.37 -3.74
N LEU A 64 4.56 -5.70 -3.77
CA LEU A 64 5.89 -6.31 -3.79
C LEU A 64 6.72 -5.95 -5.03
N GLY A 65 6.07 -5.62 -6.16
CA GLY A 65 6.75 -5.22 -7.39
C GLY A 65 7.41 -3.84 -7.30
N TYR A 66 6.97 -3.00 -6.36
CA TYR A 66 7.50 -1.65 -6.21
C TYR A 66 8.77 -1.68 -5.35
N SER A 67 9.89 -1.23 -5.94
CA SER A 67 11.17 -1.01 -5.27
C SER A 67 11.06 0.13 -4.25
N GLU A 68 10.35 1.19 -4.65
CA GLU A 68 10.12 2.40 -3.86
C GLU A 68 8.65 2.80 -3.85
N TRP A 69 8.25 3.49 -2.78
CA TRP A 69 6.88 3.96 -2.57
C TRP A 69 6.88 5.49 -2.64
N THR A 70 6.83 6.02 -3.86
CA THR A 70 6.88 7.45 -4.18
C THR A 70 5.47 7.99 -4.47
N PRO A 71 5.25 9.32 -4.47
CA PRO A 71 3.99 9.92 -4.93
C PRO A 71 3.53 9.37 -6.28
N GLU A 72 4.44 9.27 -7.23
CA GLU A 72 4.17 8.84 -8.61
C GLU A 72 3.71 7.38 -8.64
N ALA A 73 4.34 6.52 -7.84
CA ALA A 73 3.92 5.13 -7.69
C ALA A 73 2.53 5.00 -7.06
N ILE A 74 2.21 5.86 -6.07
CA ILE A 74 0.90 5.89 -5.41
C ILE A 74 -0.18 6.33 -6.39
N GLU A 75 0.07 7.40 -7.16
CA GLU A 75 -0.90 7.94 -8.14
C GLU A 75 -1.13 6.97 -9.30
N ALA A 76 -0.07 6.38 -9.85
CA ALA A 76 -0.21 5.36 -10.89
C ALA A 76 -1.07 4.17 -10.42
N ARG A 77 -0.86 3.73 -9.16
CA ARG A 77 -1.69 2.68 -8.57
C ARG A 77 -3.13 3.15 -8.29
N GLN A 78 -3.31 4.42 -7.90
CA GLN A 78 -4.64 5.01 -7.70
C GLN A 78 -5.46 4.98 -8.99
N GLU A 79 -4.88 5.42 -10.11
CA GLU A 79 -5.54 5.38 -11.42
C GLU A 79 -5.88 3.96 -11.86
N GLN A 80 -4.94 3.02 -11.71
CA GLN A 80 -5.17 1.61 -12.05
C GLN A 80 -6.33 0.99 -11.25
N LEU A 81 -6.35 1.20 -9.94
CA LEU A 81 -7.37 0.61 -9.07
C LEU A 81 -8.73 1.27 -9.27
N THR A 82 -8.79 2.59 -9.41
CA THR A 82 -10.05 3.29 -9.67
C THR A 82 -10.61 2.96 -11.05
N GLY A 83 -9.77 2.85 -12.08
CA GLY A 83 -10.18 2.39 -13.41
C GLY A 83 -10.70 0.96 -13.40
N LEU A 84 -10.04 0.05 -12.68
CA LEU A 84 -10.54 -1.32 -12.49
C LEU A 84 -11.91 -1.32 -11.82
N LEU A 85 -12.08 -0.57 -10.73
CA LEU A 85 -13.34 -0.48 -10.02
C LEU A 85 -14.46 0.11 -10.89
N ALA A 86 -14.17 1.19 -11.63
CA ALA A 86 -15.14 1.82 -12.54
C ALA A 86 -15.61 0.84 -13.62
N LYS A 87 -14.70 0.06 -14.20
CA LYS A 87 -15.00 -0.98 -15.18
C LYS A 87 -15.86 -2.10 -14.58
N GLU A 88 -15.46 -2.66 -13.44
CA GLU A 88 -16.18 -3.78 -12.80
C GLU A 88 -17.59 -3.37 -12.35
N TRP A 89 -17.77 -2.11 -11.91
CA TRP A 89 -19.08 -1.55 -11.58
C TRP A 89 -19.85 -0.96 -12.77
N LYS A 90 -19.32 -1.06 -14.00
CA LYS A 90 -19.95 -0.58 -15.24
C LYS A 90 -20.31 0.91 -15.18
N LEU A 91 -19.43 1.71 -14.58
CA LEU A 91 -19.56 3.17 -14.52
C LEU A 91 -18.98 3.85 -15.77
N ILE A 92 -18.19 3.11 -16.55
CA ILE A 92 -17.58 3.48 -17.83
C ILE A 92 -17.68 2.32 -18.82
#